data_AF-A0A6N8DU58-F1
#
_entry.id   AF-A0A6N8DU58-F1
#
_cell.length_a   1.000
_cell.length_b   1.000
_cell.length_c   1.000
_cell.angle_alpha   90.00
_cell.angle_beta   90.00
_cell.angle_gamma   90.00
#
_symmetry.space_group_name_H-M   'P 1'
#
loop_
_entity.id
_entity.type
_entity.pdbx_description
1 polymer ?
#
loop_
_entity_poly.entity_id
_entity_poly.type
_entity_poly.pdbx_seq_one_letter_code
_entity_poly.pdbx_strand_id
1 'polypeptide(L)'
;MAGFKKEKPAARANYPKLHASDPLAGFDAATREKVSLMEDYIMKNCLWQFNSRGWDRRKQNEGILGKTAQLLVGEDVQNETPLDKCYWVDAVLLSRAFRERCAWLAGMGKDEVQALMKILHARIDWLTIDGSLNEELTVQNY
;
A
#
# COMPACT_ATOMS: atom_id res chain seq x y z
N MET A 1 23.94 -10.99 40.66
CA MET A 1 22.77 -10.93 39.76
C MET A 1 22.59 -9.48 39.32
N ALA A 2 22.86 -9.16 38.05
CA ALA A 2 22.63 -7.82 37.52
C ALA A 2 21.11 -7.60 37.39
N GLY A 3 20.58 -6.56 38.05
CA GLY A 3 19.17 -6.22 37.97
C GLY A 3 18.83 -5.70 36.58
N PHE A 4 17.91 -6.37 35.88
CA PHE A 4 17.28 -5.81 34.68
C PHE A 4 16.52 -4.55 35.09
N LYS A 5 17.00 -3.38 34.67
CA LYS A 5 16.21 -2.14 34.74
C LYS A 5 15.00 -2.31 33.83
N LYS A 6 13.79 -2.14 34.39
CA LYS A 6 12.57 -2.01 33.57
C LYS A 6 12.71 -0.76 32.70
N GLU A 7 12.83 -0.94 31.40
CA GLU A 7 12.76 0.16 30.44
C GLU A 7 11.38 0.80 30.49
N LYS A 8 11.33 2.14 30.37
CA LYS A 8 10.05 2.85 30.26
C LYS A 8 9.43 2.53 28.90
N PRO A 9 8.12 2.24 28.82
CA PRO A 9 7.47 1.98 27.55
C PRO A 9 7.59 3.19 26.62
N ALA A 10 7.92 2.95 25.35
CA ALA A 10 7.99 4.00 24.34
C ALA A 10 6.61 4.63 24.12
N ALA A 11 6.58 5.94 23.84
CA ALA A 11 5.35 6.63 23.47
C ALA A 11 4.80 6.04 22.17
N ARG A 12 3.51 5.65 22.17
CA ARG A 12 2.82 5.08 21.00
C ARG A 12 1.83 6.07 20.42
N ALA A 13 1.84 6.23 19.11
CA ALA A 13 0.82 6.94 18.37
C ALA A 13 -0.50 6.16 18.41
N ASN A 14 -1.59 6.89 18.61
CA ASN A 14 -2.90 6.38 18.24
C ASN A 14 -3.09 6.62 16.74
N TYR A 15 -2.82 5.61 15.91
CA TYR A 15 -3.26 5.61 14.52
C TYR A 15 -4.42 4.62 14.39
N PRO A 16 -5.59 5.03 13.85
CA PRO A 16 -6.75 4.16 13.77
C PRO A 16 -6.52 3.06 12.74
N LYS A 17 -6.88 1.82 13.09
CA LYS A 17 -6.97 0.75 12.11
C LYS A 17 -8.13 1.03 11.15
N LEU A 18 -7.89 0.98 9.85
CA LEU A 18 -8.93 1.19 8.83
C LEU A 18 -9.60 -0.13 8.42
N HIS A 19 -8.88 -1.25 8.54
CA HIS A 19 -9.38 -2.59 8.19
C HIS A 19 -9.37 -3.53 9.39
N ALA A 20 -10.54 -3.94 9.86
CA ALA A 20 -10.67 -4.87 10.99
C ALA A 20 -10.39 -6.34 10.59
N SER A 21 -10.56 -6.67 9.31
CA SER A 21 -10.34 -7.99 8.74
C SER A 21 -9.75 -7.85 7.34
N ASP A 22 -9.33 -8.98 6.75
CA ASP A 22 -8.85 -9.05 5.38
C ASP A 22 -9.89 -8.46 4.40
N PRO A 23 -9.60 -7.32 3.73
CA PRO A 23 -10.54 -6.69 2.81
C PRO A 23 -10.76 -7.51 1.54
N LEU A 24 -9.87 -8.45 1.22
CA LEU A 24 -9.97 -9.27 0.03
C LEU A 24 -10.93 -10.47 0.21
N ALA A 25 -11.27 -10.81 1.46
CA ALA A 25 -12.08 -12.00 1.79
C ALA A 25 -13.51 -11.97 1.23
N GLY A 26 -14.08 -10.77 1.02
CA GLY A 26 -15.45 -10.59 0.53
C GLY A 26 -15.61 -10.61 -0.99
N PHE A 27 -14.52 -10.73 -1.76
CA PHE A 27 -14.55 -10.66 -3.21
C PHE A 27 -14.57 -12.04 -3.89
N ASP A 28 -15.11 -12.09 -5.10
CA ASP A 28 -15.15 -13.32 -5.91
C ASP A 28 -13.74 -13.84 -6.26
N ALA A 29 -13.65 -15.10 -6.68
CA ALA A 29 -12.36 -15.73 -6.98
C ALA A 29 -11.55 -15.01 -8.07
N ALA A 30 -12.20 -14.49 -9.12
CA ALA A 30 -11.51 -13.83 -10.22
C ALA A 30 -10.94 -12.47 -9.79
N THR A 31 -11.70 -11.69 -8.99
CA THR A 31 -11.21 -10.45 -8.39
C THR A 31 -10.04 -10.72 -7.44
N ARG A 32 -10.14 -11.76 -6.61
CA ARG A 32 -9.06 -12.16 -5.70
C ARG A 32 -7.78 -12.55 -6.44
N GLU A 33 -7.89 -13.28 -7.54
CA GLU A 33 -6.74 -13.66 -8.37
C GLU A 33 -6.04 -12.44 -8.97
N LYS A 34 -6.80 -11.48 -9.54
CA LYS A 34 -6.25 -10.24 -10.09
C LYS A 34 -5.51 -9.43 -9.03
N VAL A 35 -6.13 -9.22 -7.86
CA VAL A 35 -5.50 -8.48 -6.75
C VAL A 35 -4.27 -9.23 -6.25
N SER A 36 -4.33 -10.55 -6.11
CA SER A 36 -3.20 -11.38 -5.64
C SER A 36 -2.00 -11.27 -6.57
N LEU A 37 -2.20 -11.20 -7.89
CA LEU A 37 -1.11 -11.01 -8.86
C LEU A 37 -0.41 -9.66 -8.71
N MET A 38 -1.19 -8.60 -8.48
CA MET A 38 -0.66 -7.24 -8.26
C MET A 38 0.01 -7.12 -6.89
N GLU A 39 -0.58 -7.71 -5.86
CA GLU A 39 -0.03 -7.84 -4.51
C GLU A 39 1.32 -8.56 -4.54
N ASP A 40 1.41 -9.71 -5.21
CA ASP A 40 2.64 -10.51 -5.29
C ASP A 40 3.81 -9.69 -5.86
N TYR A 41 3.54 -8.89 -6.89
CA TYR A 41 4.56 -8.00 -7.45
C TYR A 41 5.01 -6.95 -6.44
N ILE A 42 4.08 -6.25 -5.78
CA ILE A 42 4.40 -5.24 -4.76
C ILE A 42 5.23 -5.87 -3.64
N MET A 43 4.75 -6.99 -3.09
CA MET A 43 5.36 -7.64 -1.93
C MET A 43 6.77 -8.18 -2.22
N LYS A 44 7.07 -8.51 -3.49
CA LYS A 44 8.40 -9.01 -3.90
C LYS A 44 9.36 -7.93 -4.39
N ASN A 45 8.86 -6.81 -4.91
CA ASN A 45 9.70 -5.86 -5.67
C ASN A 45 9.66 -4.42 -5.12
N CYS A 46 8.71 -4.09 -4.26
CA CYS A 46 8.56 -2.76 -3.68
C CYS A 46 9.00 -2.74 -2.21
N LEU A 47 9.48 -1.58 -1.75
CA LEU A 47 9.90 -1.36 -0.36
C LEU A 47 9.13 -0.23 0.34
N TRP A 48 8.45 0.65 -0.41
CA TRP A 48 7.74 1.80 0.13
C TRP A 48 6.61 1.43 1.11
N GLN A 49 6.00 0.26 0.94
CA GLN A 49 4.99 -0.30 1.83
C GLN A 49 5.55 -0.80 3.17
N PHE A 50 6.88 -0.86 3.32
CA PHE A 50 7.56 -1.34 4.51
C PHE A 50 8.32 -0.26 5.29
N ASN A 51 7.96 1.01 5.12
CA ASN A 51 8.49 2.10 5.95
C ASN A 51 8.35 1.83 7.46
N SER A 52 9.14 2.54 8.26
CA SER A 52 9.32 2.21 9.68
C SER A 52 8.06 2.43 10.53
N ARG A 53 7.14 3.31 10.12
CA ARG A 53 5.95 3.66 10.89
C ARG A 53 4.66 3.49 10.09
N GLY A 54 3.56 3.19 10.80
CA GLY A 54 2.26 2.92 10.19
C GLY A 54 1.71 4.12 9.41
N TRP A 55 1.91 5.35 9.90
CA TRP A 55 1.48 6.56 9.21
C TRP A 55 2.30 6.84 7.94
N ASP A 56 3.59 6.50 7.92
CA ASP A 56 4.41 6.61 6.71
C ASP A 56 3.96 5.63 5.66
N ARG A 57 3.73 4.36 6.06
CA ARG A 57 3.19 3.33 5.17
C ARG A 57 1.87 3.78 4.57
N ARG A 58 0.92 4.24 5.38
CA ARG A 58 -0.39 4.70 4.91
C ARG A 58 -0.26 5.81 3.87
N LYS A 59 0.56 6.82 4.18
CA LYS A 59 0.79 7.97 3.28
C LYS A 59 1.48 7.55 1.98
N GLN A 60 2.45 6.65 2.05
CA GLN A 60 3.16 6.12 0.87
C GLN A 60 2.25 5.23 0.02
N ASN A 61 1.50 4.31 0.64
CA ASN A 61 0.54 3.45 -0.05
C ASN A 61 -0.50 4.28 -0.80
N GLU A 62 -1.08 5.28 -0.15
CA GLU A 62 -2.06 6.19 -0.76
C GLU A 62 -1.45 6.99 -1.92
N GLY A 63 -0.29 7.63 -1.69
CA GLY A 63 0.38 8.44 -2.70
C GLY A 63 0.79 7.65 -3.94
N ILE A 64 1.37 6.46 -3.75
CA ILE A 64 1.90 5.64 -4.85
C ILE A 64 0.77 4.90 -5.56
N LEU A 65 -0.14 4.22 -4.85
CA LEU A 65 -1.22 3.46 -5.47
C LEU A 65 -2.27 4.38 -6.11
N GLY A 66 -2.53 5.55 -5.52
CA GLY A 66 -3.40 6.57 -6.11
C GLY A 66 -2.85 7.07 -7.45
N LYS A 67 -1.57 7.47 -7.50
CA LYS A 67 -0.92 7.88 -8.75
C LYS A 67 -0.80 6.74 -9.76
N THR A 68 -0.58 5.51 -9.29
CA THR A 68 -0.56 4.32 -10.16
C THR A 68 -1.90 4.14 -10.84
N ALA A 69 -3.01 4.29 -10.10
CA ALA A 69 -4.35 4.20 -10.66
C ALA A 69 -4.57 5.26 -11.76
N GLN A 70 -4.17 6.51 -11.53
CA GLN A 70 -4.25 7.60 -12.52
C GLN A 70 -3.47 7.24 -13.80
N LEU A 71 -2.22 6.80 -13.65
CA LEU A 71 -1.36 6.42 -14.78
C LEU A 71 -1.94 5.26 -15.59
N LEU A 72 -2.51 4.25 -14.91
CA LEU A 72 -3.10 3.09 -15.58
C LEU A 72 -4.25 3.50 -16.50
N VAL A 73 -5.09 4.45 -16.08
CA VAL A 73 -6.25 4.93 -16.85
C VAL A 73 -5.94 6.17 -17.71
N GLY A 74 -4.69 6.61 -17.78
CA GLY A 74 -4.26 7.74 -18.61
C GLY A 74 -4.70 9.12 -18.11
N GLU A 75 -4.95 9.26 -16.81
CA GLU A 75 -5.19 10.57 -16.18
C GLU A 75 -3.90 11.33 -15.94
N ASP A 76 -3.99 12.66 -15.96
CA ASP A 76 -2.89 13.55 -15.59
C ASP A 76 -2.55 13.40 -14.10
N VAL A 77 -1.24 13.31 -13.80
CA VAL A 77 -0.74 13.19 -12.43
C VAL A 77 -0.10 14.51 -12.00
N GLN A 78 -0.70 15.15 -10.98
CA GLN A 78 -0.16 16.35 -10.35
C GLN A 78 1.07 16.02 -9.51
N ASN A 79 2.18 16.75 -9.74
CA ASN A 79 3.47 16.51 -9.07
C ASN A 79 4.10 17.81 -8.57
N GLU A 80 3.32 18.58 -7.82
CA GLU A 80 3.67 19.95 -7.41
C GLU A 80 4.80 19.96 -6.38
N THR A 81 4.77 19.03 -5.42
CA THR A 81 5.76 18.98 -4.34
C THR A 81 6.88 17.97 -4.61
N PRO A 82 8.06 18.10 -3.94
CA PRO A 82 9.09 17.06 -4.00
C PRO A 82 8.59 15.68 -3.58
N LEU A 83 7.69 15.62 -2.60
CA LEU A 83 7.12 14.35 -2.13
C LEU A 83 6.19 13.73 -3.18
N ASP A 84 5.38 14.53 -3.89
CA ASP A 84 4.56 14.02 -4.99
C ASP A 84 5.41 13.41 -6.09
N LYS A 85 6.56 14.02 -6.39
CA LYS A 85 7.52 13.50 -7.36
C LYS A 85 8.12 12.16 -6.91
N CYS A 86 8.40 11.99 -5.62
CA CYS A 86 8.83 10.70 -5.08
C CYS A 86 7.76 9.62 -5.32
N TYR A 87 6.51 9.90 -4.95
CA TYR A 87 5.41 8.97 -5.18
C TYR A 87 5.21 8.64 -6.67
N TRP A 88 5.36 9.64 -7.52
CA TRP A 88 5.19 9.48 -8.97
C TRP A 88 6.23 8.56 -9.58
N VAL A 89 7.50 8.63 -9.18
CA VAL A 89 8.55 7.75 -9.72
C VAL A 89 8.23 6.28 -9.41
N ASP A 90 7.86 5.96 -8.17
CA ASP A 90 7.43 4.61 -7.79
C ASP A 90 6.16 4.18 -8.54
N ALA A 91 5.18 5.09 -8.67
CA ALA A 91 3.94 4.82 -9.40
C ALA A 91 4.17 4.55 -10.89
N VAL A 92 5.12 5.24 -11.54
CA VAL A 92 5.50 4.99 -12.94
C VAL A 92 6.05 3.58 -13.11
N LEU A 93 6.98 3.17 -12.24
CA LEU A 93 7.55 1.83 -12.27
C LEU A 93 6.48 0.76 -12.03
N LEU A 94 5.61 0.97 -11.04
CA LEU A 94 4.55 0.05 -10.71
C LEU A 94 3.52 -0.07 -11.85
N SER A 95 3.14 1.05 -12.47
CA SER A 95 2.21 1.07 -13.61
C SER A 95 2.75 0.29 -14.82
N ARG A 96 4.06 0.39 -15.10
CA ARG A 96 4.73 -0.37 -16.17
C ARG A 96 4.70 -1.87 -15.87
N ALA A 97 5.11 -2.25 -14.67
CA ALA A 97 5.10 -3.64 -14.24
C ALA A 97 3.69 -4.25 -14.28
N PHE A 98 2.67 -3.50 -13.86
CA PHE A 98 1.28 -3.95 -13.95
C PHE A 98 0.82 -4.11 -15.40
N ARG A 99 1.12 -3.18 -16.30
CA ARG A 99 0.79 -3.32 -17.72
C ARG A 99 1.48 -4.53 -18.37
N GLU A 100 2.72 -4.83 -17.99
CA GLU A 100 3.46 -5.98 -18.49
C GLU A 100 2.92 -7.31 -17.97
N ARG A 101 2.51 -7.37 -16.70
CA ARG A 101 2.14 -8.62 -16.01
C ARG A 101 0.65 -8.91 -16.05
N CYS A 102 -0.17 -7.89 -16.14
CA CYS A 102 -1.63 -7.97 -16.04
C CYS A 102 -2.24 -7.58 -17.39
N ALA A 103 -2.11 -8.46 -18.40
CA ALA A 103 -2.61 -8.21 -19.74
C ALA A 103 -4.10 -7.84 -19.80
N TRP A 104 -4.89 -8.33 -18.83
CA TRP A 104 -6.31 -8.02 -18.68
C TRP A 104 -6.59 -6.54 -18.37
N LEU A 105 -5.62 -5.76 -17.87
CA LEU A 105 -5.80 -4.32 -17.63
C LEU A 105 -6.12 -3.56 -18.92
N ALA A 106 -5.59 -3.99 -20.06
CA ALA A 106 -5.81 -3.33 -21.35
C ALA A 106 -7.26 -3.43 -21.85
N GLY A 107 -8.01 -4.42 -21.38
CA GLY A 107 -9.42 -4.63 -21.73
C GLY A 107 -10.41 -4.09 -20.71
N MET A 108 -9.94 -3.54 -19.57
CA MET A 108 -10.80 -3.02 -18.52
C MET A 108 -11.19 -1.56 -18.77
N GLY A 109 -12.41 -1.20 -18.38
CA GLY A 109 -12.85 0.18 -18.31
C GLY A 109 -12.16 0.95 -17.18
N LYS A 110 -12.12 2.27 -17.31
CA LYS A 110 -11.51 3.18 -16.33
C LYS A 110 -12.04 2.94 -14.91
N ASP A 111 -13.36 2.88 -14.75
CA ASP A 111 -14.00 2.70 -13.43
C ASP A 111 -13.67 1.33 -12.82
N GLU A 112 -13.53 0.30 -13.66
CA GLU A 112 -13.15 -1.05 -13.21
C GLU A 112 -11.70 -1.08 -12.72
N VAL A 113 -10.78 -0.42 -13.43
CA VAL A 113 -9.38 -0.30 -13.00
C VAL A 113 -9.29 0.47 -11.68
N GLN A 114 -10.01 1.58 -11.56
CA GLN A 114 -10.04 2.38 -10.33
C GLN A 114 -10.65 1.58 -9.17
N ALA A 115 -11.71 0.81 -9.39
CA ALA A 115 -12.29 -0.07 -8.39
C ALA A 115 -11.29 -1.15 -7.94
N LEU A 116 -10.60 -1.79 -8.89
CA LEU A 116 -9.60 -2.81 -8.58
C LEU A 116 -8.42 -2.24 -7.77
N MET A 117 -7.92 -1.06 -8.15
CA MET A 117 -6.85 -0.38 -7.43
C MET A 117 -7.24 0.00 -6.01
N LYS A 118 -8.51 0.33 -5.75
CA LYS A 118 -9.01 0.56 -4.38
C LYS A 118 -8.99 -0.72 -3.53
N ILE A 119 -9.35 -1.86 -4.13
CA ILE A 119 -9.29 -3.16 -3.44
C ILE A 119 -7.83 -3.51 -3.13
N LEU A 120 -6.93 -3.36 -4.11
CA LEU A 120 -5.50 -3.57 -3.91
C LEU A 120 -4.93 -2.67 -2.82
N HIS A 121 -5.30 -1.39 -2.80
CA HIS A 121 -4.85 -0.45 -1.78
C HIS A 121 -5.26 -0.89 -0.37
N ALA A 122 -6.56 -1.18 -0.17
CA ALA A 122 -7.06 -1.70 1.10
C ALA A 122 -6.31 -2.98 1.50
N ARG A 123 -5.99 -3.84 0.53
CA ARG A 123 -5.26 -5.08 0.76
C ARG A 123 -3.81 -4.84 1.21
N ILE A 124 -3.00 -4.00 0.54
CA ILE A 124 -1.63 -3.75 1.03
C ILE A 124 -1.65 -3.03 2.36
N ASP A 125 -2.62 -2.16 2.58
CA ASP A 125 -2.82 -1.48 3.85
C ASP A 125 -3.12 -2.46 4.98
N TRP A 126 -4.01 -3.42 4.76
CA TRP A 126 -4.27 -4.47 5.73
C TRP A 126 -3.02 -5.31 5.99
N LEU A 127 -2.32 -5.78 4.95
CA LEU A 127 -1.14 -6.62 5.10
C LEU A 127 0.02 -5.92 5.83
N THR A 128 0.25 -4.66 5.50
CA THR A 128 1.46 -3.94 5.93
C THR A 128 1.21 -3.02 7.12
N ILE A 129 -0.04 -2.80 7.51
CA ILE A 129 -0.41 -1.89 8.60
C ILE A 129 -1.39 -2.56 9.56
N ASP A 130 -2.65 -2.77 9.16
CA ASP A 130 -3.74 -3.05 10.12
C ASP A 130 -3.75 -4.50 10.64
N GLY A 131 -3.41 -5.45 9.77
CA GLY A 131 -3.20 -6.86 10.06
C GLY A 131 -1.75 -7.21 10.42
N SER A 132 -0.83 -6.24 10.39
CA SER A 132 0.57 -6.47 10.76
C SER A 132 0.73 -6.68 12.26
N LEU A 133 1.61 -7.60 12.65
CA LEU A 133 1.99 -7.83 14.04
C LEU A 133 3.20 -6.98 14.47
N ASN A 134 3.69 -6.08 13.61
CA ASN A 134 4.81 -5.22 13.94
C ASN A 134 4.39 -4.12 14.92
N GLU A 135 4.77 -4.27 16.20
CA GLU A 135 4.46 -3.30 17.24
C GLU A 135 5.16 -1.94 17.06
N GLU A 136 6.28 -1.90 16.32
CA GLU A 136 7.06 -0.68 16.08
C GLU A 136 6.35 0.32 15.17
N LEU A 137 5.31 -0.11 14.44
CA LEU A 137 4.53 0.78 13.57
C LEU A 137 3.88 1.94 14.32
N THR A 138 3.68 1.79 15.62
CA THR A 138 3.07 2.79 16.50
C THR A 138 4.08 3.63 17.27
N VAL A 139 5.38 3.29 17.27
CA VAL A 139 6.37 3.97 18.12
C VAL A 139 6.63 5.39 17.61
N GLN A 140 6.42 6.39 18.44
CA GLN A 140 6.51 7.81 18.04
C GLN A 140 7.92 8.25 17.62
N ASN A 141 8.94 7.72 18.28
CA ASN A 141 10.33 8.02 17.95
C ASN A 141 10.71 7.29 16.67
N TYR A 142 11.52 7.89 15.80
CA TYR A 142 12.14 7.22 14.66
C TYR A 142 13.41 6.48 15.05
#